data_AF-A0A7K3YK96-F1
#
_entry.id   AF-A0A7K3YK96-F1
#
_cell.length_a   1.000
_cell.length_b   1.000
_cell.length_c   1.000
_cell.angle_alpha   90.00
_cell.angle_beta   90.00
_cell.angle_gamma   90.00
#
_symmetry.space_group_name_H-M   'P 1'
#
loop_
_entity.id
_entity.type
_entity.pdbx_description
1 polymer ?
#
loop_
_entity_poly.entity_id
_entity_poly.type
_entity_poly.pdbx_seq_one_letter_code
_entity_poly.pdbx_strand_id
1 'polypeptide(L)'
;MNLYERARKDIARILSNPNGFTASVVFTTPAGIVMDPVTWFFIDVNLDINPTTGMPIIARKVAGSVSLYAPDGETNQFPDGNPADTKGKWKAKFTNGIGQEKEYLVSNPIFDRTTGMITMTLESYTKRVIPAPVPEVE
;
A
#
# COMPACT_ATOMS: atom_id res chain seq x y z
N MET A 1 -14.98 -28.00 2.75
CA MET A 1 -14.59 -26.61 2.45
C MET A 1 -15.81 -25.86 1.97
N ASN A 2 -16.24 -24.82 2.68
CA ASN A 2 -17.40 -24.01 2.29
C ASN A 2 -17.03 -22.95 1.22
N LEU A 3 -18.02 -22.25 0.65
CA LEU A 3 -17.78 -21.24 -0.40
C LEU A 3 -16.85 -20.11 0.06
N TYR A 4 -16.94 -19.72 1.33
CA TYR A 4 -16.15 -18.68 1.95
C TYR A 4 -14.66 -19.05 2.05
N GLU A 5 -14.35 -20.24 2.57
CA GLU A 5 -12.99 -20.77 2.66
C GLU A 5 -12.36 -20.91 1.26
N ARG A 6 -13.16 -21.30 0.27
CA ARG A 6 -12.71 -21.39 -1.12
C ARG A 6 -12.36 -20.00 -1.68
N ALA A 7 -13.24 -19.02 -1.50
CA ALA A 7 -13.01 -17.64 -1.96
C ALA A 7 -11.73 -17.05 -1.33
N ARG A 8 -11.51 -17.27 -0.04
CA ARG A 8 -10.29 -16.83 0.65
C ARG A 8 -9.02 -17.46 0.09
N LYS A 9 -9.03 -18.77 -0.17
CA LYS A 9 -7.89 -19.46 -0.81
C LYS A 9 -7.65 -19.00 -2.24
N ASP A 10 -8.70 -18.74 -3.00
CA ASP A 10 -8.57 -18.25 -4.37
C ASP A 10 -8.05 -16.80 -4.41
N ILE A 11 -8.50 -15.93 -3.50
CA ILE A 11 -7.95 -14.57 -3.33
C ILE A 11 -6.47 -14.62 -2.96
N ALA A 12 -6.11 -15.43 -1.97
CA ALA A 12 -4.72 -15.60 -1.56
C ALA A 12 -3.86 -16.10 -2.74
N ARG A 13 -4.37 -17.04 -3.55
CA ARG A 13 -3.68 -17.56 -4.74
C ARG A 13 -3.52 -16.49 -5.85
N ILE A 14 -4.53 -15.68 -6.11
CA ILE A 14 -4.47 -14.61 -7.12
C ILE A 14 -3.43 -13.57 -6.70
N LEU A 15 -3.45 -13.18 -5.43
CA LEU A 15 -2.53 -12.18 -4.88
C LEU A 15 -1.13 -12.73 -4.66
N SER A 16 -0.93 -14.05 -4.68
CA SER A 16 0.37 -14.70 -4.56
C SER A 16 0.94 -15.18 -5.90
N ASN A 17 0.37 -14.79 -7.05
CA ASN A 17 0.83 -15.24 -8.36
C ASN A 17 1.93 -14.32 -8.92
N PRO A 18 3.22 -14.71 -8.85
CA PRO A 18 4.33 -13.86 -9.28
C PRO A 18 4.35 -13.57 -10.79
N ASN A 19 3.59 -14.32 -11.60
CA ASN A 19 3.47 -14.11 -13.04
C ASN A 19 2.30 -13.18 -13.43
N GLY A 20 1.62 -12.56 -12.46
CA GLY A 20 0.52 -11.62 -12.66
C GLY A 20 0.92 -10.15 -12.50
N PHE A 21 -0.07 -9.25 -12.33
CA PHE A 21 0.11 -7.82 -12.05
C PHE A 21 0.47 -7.54 -10.58
N THR A 22 1.34 -8.36 -10.00
CA THR A 22 1.71 -8.29 -8.59
C THR A 22 3.16 -7.92 -8.40
N ALA A 23 3.48 -7.27 -7.29
CA ALA A 23 4.86 -7.03 -6.87
C ALA A 23 5.10 -7.53 -5.45
N SER A 24 6.37 -7.58 -5.05
CA SER A 24 6.74 -7.69 -3.64
C SER A 24 6.69 -6.30 -3.00
N VAL A 25 6.01 -6.17 -1.87
CA VAL A 25 5.96 -4.95 -1.07
C VAL A 25 6.41 -5.26 0.36
N VAL A 26 7.22 -4.36 0.90
CA VAL A 26 7.72 -4.44 2.28
C VAL A 26 7.02 -3.35 3.08
N PHE A 27 6.37 -3.74 4.17
CA PHE A 27 5.75 -2.81 5.09
C PHE A 27 6.65 -2.49 6.27
N THR A 28 6.54 -1.26 6.79
CA THR A 28 7.13 -0.87 8.06
C THR A 28 6.04 -0.39 8.99
N THR A 29 5.97 -1.00 10.18
CA THR A 29 4.97 -0.67 11.20
C THR A 29 5.22 0.72 11.79
N PRO A 30 4.24 1.31 12.50
CA PRO A 30 4.41 2.58 13.21
C PRO A 30 5.53 2.55 14.26
N ALA A 31 5.88 1.36 14.77
CA ALA A 31 6.97 1.17 15.71
C ALA A 31 8.35 1.04 15.03
N GLY A 32 8.40 1.10 13.70
CA GLY A 32 9.64 0.98 12.91
C GLY A 32 10.06 -0.46 12.60
N ILE A 33 9.20 -1.46 12.87
CA ILE A 33 9.47 -2.85 12.56
C ILE A 33 9.29 -3.06 11.06
N VAL A 34 10.33 -3.56 10.39
CA VAL A 34 10.26 -3.94 8.97
C VAL A 34 9.74 -5.37 8.90
N MET A 35 8.67 -5.56 8.13
CA MET A 35 8.02 -6.86 8.00
C MET A 35 8.59 -7.68 6.85
N ASP A 36 8.30 -8.98 6.86
CA ASP A 36 8.56 -9.84 5.71
C ASP A 36 7.82 -9.33 4.46
N PRO A 37 8.43 -9.45 3.26
CA PRO A 37 7.80 -9.01 2.04
C PRO A 37 6.50 -9.77 1.78
N VAL A 38 5.44 -9.04 1.47
CA VAL A 38 4.16 -9.61 1.07
C VAL A 38 3.92 -9.36 -0.41
N THR A 39 3.19 -10.25 -1.06
CA THR A 39 2.79 -10.03 -2.45
C THR A 39 1.51 -9.20 -2.49
N TRP A 40 1.52 -8.16 -3.31
CA TRP A 40 0.37 -7.28 -3.48
C TRP A 40 0.06 -7.06 -4.94
N PHE A 41 -1.23 -6.86 -5.24
CA PHE A 41 -1.67 -6.33 -6.52
C PHE A 41 -1.66 -4.82 -6.43
N PHE A 42 -1.17 -4.12 -7.46
CA PHE A 42 -1.09 -2.67 -7.44
C PHE A 42 -1.40 -2.05 -8.80
N ILE A 43 -1.87 -0.80 -8.74
CA ILE A 43 -2.05 0.09 -9.89
C ILE A 43 -1.40 1.43 -9.56
N ASP A 44 -0.54 1.91 -10.46
CA ASP A 44 0.01 3.25 -10.37
C ASP A 44 -1.04 4.24 -10.87
N VAL A 45 -1.43 5.18 -10.00
CA VAL A 45 -2.42 6.23 -10.29
C VAL A 45 -1.68 7.55 -10.39
N ASN A 46 -1.54 8.08 -11.61
CA ASN A 46 -0.88 9.36 -11.87
C ASN A 46 -1.86 10.55 -11.97
N LEU A 47 -3.17 10.29 -11.87
CA LEU A 47 -4.21 11.29 -12.02
C LEU A 47 -5.23 11.10 -10.89
N ASP A 48 -5.48 12.17 -10.14
CA ASP A 48 -6.42 12.20 -9.01
C ASP A 48 -7.32 13.43 -9.14
N ILE A 49 -8.40 13.50 -8.37
CA ILE A 49 -9.30 14.64 -8.35
C ILE A 49 -8.97 15.51 -7.15
N ASN A 50 -8.74 16.81 -7.38
CA ASN A 50 -8.62 17.77 -6.30
C ASN A 50 -9.98 17.88 -5.58
N PRO A 51 -10.07 17.53 -4.28
CA PRO A 51 -11.35 17.48 -3.57
C PRO A 51 -12.00 18.86 -3.39
N THR A 52 -11.22 19.94 -3.52
CA THR A 52 -11.70 21.32 -3.37
C THR A 52 -12.14 21.91 -4.70
N THR A 53 -11.45 21.60 -5.79
CA THR A 53 -11.71 22.23 -7.11
C THR A 53 -12.41 21.31 -8.10
N GLY A 54 -12.50 20.00 -7.83
CA GLY A 54 -13.08 19.00 -8.73
C GLY A 54 -12.24 18.75 -10.00
N MET A 55 -11.10 19.42 -10.13
CA MET A 55 -10.24 19.33 -11.31
C MET A 55 -9.30 18.13 -11.22
N PRO A 56 -8.99 17.47 -12.35
CA PRO A 56 -7.93 16.47 -12.39
C PRO A 56 -6.59 17.12 -12.04
N ILE A 57 -5.88 16.52 -11.10
CA ILE A 57 -4.53 16.88 -10.69
C ILE A 57 -3.60 15.70 -10.91
N ILE A 58 -2.33 16.01 -11.19
CA ILE A 58 -1.28 14.99 -11.22
C ILE A 58 -0.93 14.67 -9.77
N ALA A 59 -1.43 13.54 -9.27
CA ALA A 59 -1.01 12.97 -8.00
C ALA A 59 -0.26 11.67 -8.29
N ARG A 60 0.90 11.47 -7.66
CA ARG A 60 1.66 10.22 -7.73
C ARG A 60 1.18 9.31 -6.59
N LYS A 61 0.07 8.60 -6.82
CA LYS A 61 -0.50 7.65 -5.86
C LYS A 61 -0.39 6.23 -6.39
N VAL A 62 -0.40 5.25 -5.50
CA VAL A 62 -0.45 3.84 -5.88
C VAL A 62 -1.58 3.20 -5.12
N ALA A 63 -2.57 2.65 -5.79
CA ALA A 63 -3.58 1.85 -5.11
C ALA A 63 -3.15 0.40 -5.14
N GLY A 64 -3.28 -0.30 -4.02
CA GLY A 64 -2.91 -1.71 -3.96
C GLY A 64 -3.71 -2.50 -2.94
N SER A 65 -3.75 -3.80 -3.16
CA SER A 65 -4.49 -4.75 -2.34
C SER A 65 -3.58 -5.88 -1.87
N VAL A 66 -3.67 -6.18 -0.58
CA VAL A 66 -2.98 -7.30 0.06
C VAL A 66 -4.00 -8.22 0.73
N SER A 67 -3.66 -9.50 0.80
CA SER A 67 -4.39 -10.44 1.65
C SER A 67 -3.83 -10.36 3.07
N LEU A 68 -4.72 -10.35 4.08
CA LEU A 68 -4.33 -10.54 5.47
C LEU A 68 -3.68 -11.91 5.69
N TYR A 69 -4.04 -12.89 4.86
CA TYR A 69 -3.61 -14.27 5.00
C TYR A 69 -2.63 -14.67 3.90
N ALA A 70 -1.63 -15.47 4.26
CA ALA A 70 -0.66 -16.03 3.35
C ALA A 70 -1.35 -17.00 2.34
N PRO A 71 -0.62 -17.54 1.35
CA PRO A 71 -1.20 -18.43 0.33
C PRO A 71 -1.84 -19.71 0.89
N ASP A 72 -1.48 -20.11 2.11
CA ASP A 72 -2.13 -21.21 2.85
C ASP A 72 -3.59 -20.88 3.27
N GLY A 73 -3.94 -19.59 3.26
CA GLY A 73 -5.25 -19.07 3.66
C GLY A 73 -5.41 -18.91 5.18
N GLU A 74 -4.40 -19.21 5.98
CA GLU A 74 -4.49 -19.31 7.44
C GLU A 74 -3.49 -18.39 8.15
N THR A 75 -2.24 -18.34 7.70
CA THR A 75 -1.18 -17.58 8.36
C THR A 75 -1.40 -16.08 8.19
N ASN A 76 -1.46 -15.33 9.29
CA ASN A 76 -1.59 -13.87 9.26
C ASN A 76 -0.25 -13.23 8.81
N GLN A 77 -0.29 -12.47 7.71
CA GLN A 77 0.85 -11.74 7.17
C GLN A 77 1.14 -10.43 7.92
N PHE A 78 0.25 -10.00 8.82
CA PHE A 78 0.36 -8.77 9.61
C PHE A 78 0.30 -9.07 11.12
N PRO A 79 1.30 -9.77 11.69
CA PRO A 79 1.32 -10.11 13.11
C PRO A 79 1.49 -8.89 14.02
N ASP A 80 2.20 -7.86 13.55
CA ASP A 80 2.55 -6.66 14.33
C ASP A 80 1.51 -5.52 14.22
N GLY A 81 0.28 -5.87 13.80
CA GLY A 81 -0.86 -4.95 13.72
C GLY A 81 -1.39 -4.76 12.31
N ASN A 82 -2.62 -4.27 12.21
CA ASN A 82 -3.32 -4.08 10.94
C ASN A 82 -3.13 -2.65 10.40
N PRO A 83 -2.66 -2.47 9.15
CA PRO A 83 -2.60 -1.15 8.52
C PRO A 83 -3.93 -0.39 8.55
N ALA A 84 -5.06 -1.09 8.51
CA ALA A 84 -6.41 -0.50 8.59
C ALA A 84 -6.70 0.23 9.89
N ASP A 85 -6.08 -0.19 11.01
CA ASP A 85 -6.35 0.40 12.33
C ASP A 85 -5.50 1.66 12.59
N THR A 86 -4.45 1.87 11.80
CA THR A 86 -3.44 2.93 12.02
C THR A 86 -3.09 3.68 10.73
N LYS A 87 -4.14 4.17 10.06
CA LYS A 87 -4.05 4.99 8.84
C LYS A 87 -2.99 6.08 8.96
N GLY A 88 -2.15 6.20 7.92
CA GLY A 88 -1.14 7.26 7.81
C GLY A 88 0.10 7.07 8.69
N LYS A 89 0.25 5.92 9.36
CA LYS A 89 1.43 5.63 10.20
C LYS A 89 2.34 4.54 9.65
N TRP A 90 1.81 3.74 8.73
CA TRP A 90 2.55 2.68 8.06
C TRP A 90 3.30 3.20 6.85
N LYS A 91 4.47 2.62 6.60
CA LYS A 91 5.22 2.85 5.37
C LYS A 91 5.20 1.59 4.52
N ALA A 92 5.31 1.77 3.21
CA ALA A 92 5.38 0.69 2.24
C ALA A 92 6.47 0.99 1.22
N LYS A 93 7.26 -0.03 0.89
CA LYS A 93 8.36 0.05 -0.07
C LYS A 93 8.20 -1.04 -1.12
N PHE A 94 8.21 -0.67 -2.39
CA PHE A 94 8.14 -1.61 -3.49
C PHE A 94 8.73 -1.01 -4.77
N THR A 95 9.04 -1.87 -5.73
CA THR A 95 9.46 -1.49 -7.09
C THR A 95 8.23 -1.38 -7.97
N ASN A 96 7.97 -0.19 -8.51
CA ASN A 96 6.79 0.06 -9.34
C ASN A 96 6.98 -0.41 -10.80
N GLY A 97 5.93 -0.24 -11.63
CA GLY A 97 5.90 -0.73 -13.01
C GLY A 97 6.96 -0.12 -13.94
N ILE A 98 7.57 1.00 -13.54
CA ILE A 98 8.68 1.65 -14.27
C ILE A 98 10.06 1.32 -13.66
N GLY A 99 10.13 0.31 -12.79
CA GLY A 99 11.38 -0.17 -12.19
C GLY A 99 11.95 0.74 -11.10
N GLN A 100 11.19 1.73 -10.60
CA GLN A 100 11.63 2.62 -9.55
C GLN A 100 11.21 2.10 -8.18
N GLU A 101 12.18 1.93 -7.30
CA GLU A 101 11.93 1.66 -5.89
C GLU A 101 11.64 2.99 -5.16
N LYS A 102 10.52 3.03 -4.43
CA LYS A 102 10.16 4.19 -3.61
C LYS A 102 9.54 3.76 -2.28
N GLU A 103 9.77 4.58 -1.26
CA GLU A 103 9.06 4.51 0.00
C GLU A 103 7.82 5.41 -0.08
N TYR A 104 6.70 4.89 0.39
CA TYR A 104 5.41 5.57 0.44
C TYR A 104 4.81 5.48 1.83
N LEU A 105 3.91 6.41 2.15
CA LEU A 105 3.07 6.31 3.33
C LEU A 105 1.76 5.61 2.96
N VAL A 106 1.30 4.69 3.80
CA VAL A 106 0.00 4.04 3.65
C VAL A 106 -1.11 5.00 4.06
N SER A 107 -1.89 5.43 3.09
CA SER A 107 -3.09 6.24 3.23
C SER A 107 -4.35 5.41 2.93
N ASN A 108 -5.47 5.83 3.49
CA ASN A 108 -6.81 5.24 3.25
C ASN A 108 -6.87 3.69 3.22
N PRO A 109 -6.36 2.98 4.23
CA PRO A 109 -6.52 1.53 4.30
C PRO A 109 -7.98 1.18 4.60
N ILE A 110 -8.55 0.27 3.82
CA ILE A 110 -9.91 -0.25 3.92
C ILE A 110 -9.80 -1.76 4.09
N PHE A 111 -10.31 -2.26 5.20
CA PHE A 111 -10.32 -3.69 5.50
C PHE A 111 -11.68 -4.31 5.19
N ASP A 112 -11.69 -5.27 4.26
CA ASP A 112 -12.83 -6.15 4.04
C ASP A 112 -12.69 -7.40 4.92
N ARG A 113 -13.46 -7.42 6.01
CA ARG A 113 -13.51 -8.53 6.97
C ARG A 113 -14.04 -9.82 6.35
N THR A 114 -14.80 -9.73 5.27
CA THR A 114 -15.42 -10.90 4.61
C THR A 114 -14.39 -11.65 3.78
N THR A 115 -13.57 -10.94 3.02
CA THR A 115 -12.56 -11.59 2.17
C THR A 115 -11.19 -11.69 2.83
N GLY A 116 -10.95 -10.93 3.91
CA GLY A 116 -9.64 -10.79 4.50
C GLY A 116 -8.70 -9.92 3.67
N MET A 117 -9.24 -9.08 2.78
CA MET A 117 -8.44 -8.18 1.96
C MET A 117 -8.28 -6.80 2.61
N ILE A 118 -7.10 -6.22 2.47
CA ILE A 118 -6.84 -4.82 2.81
C ILE A 118 -6.51 -4.09 1.52
N THR A 119 -7.38 -3.14 1.14
CA THR A 119 -7.14 -2.23 0.02
C THR A 119 -6.60 -0.92 0.59
N MET A 120 -5.56 -0.36 -0.02
CA MET A 120 -4.93 0.86 0.48
C MET A 120 -4.46 1.75 -0.66
N THR A 121 -4.28 3.04 -0.35
CA THR A 121 -3.66 4.01 -1.25
C THR A 121 -2.31 4.41 -0.68
N LEU A 122 -1.24 4.32 -1.45
CA LEU A 122 0.08 4.77 -1.06
C LEU A 122 0.34 6.16 -1.63
N GLU A 123 0.86 7.06 -0.81
CA GLU A 123 1.19 8.44 -1.20
C GLU A 123 2.69 8.68 -1.07
N SER A 124 3.32 9.16 -2.14
CA SER A 124 4.74 9.53 -2.10
C SER A 124 4.89 10.92 -1.50
N TYR A 125 5.58 11.04 -0.37
CA TYR A 125 5.99 12.34 0.15
C TYR A 125 7.38 12.67 -0.39
N THR A 126 7.46 13.52 -1.41
CA THR A 126 8.68 14.29 -1.62
C THR A 126 8.76 15.28 -0.47
N LYS A 127 9.76 15.15 0.42
CA LYS A 127 10.06 16.19 1.41
C LYS A 127 10.27 17.48 0.62
N ARG A 128 9.30 18.40 0.63
CA ARG A 128 9.51 19.76 0.13
C ARG A 128 10.57 20.36 1.04
N VAL A 129 11.81 20.40 0.59
CA VAL A 129 12.82 21.26 1.19
C VAL A 129 12.34 22.67 0.84
N ILE A 130 11.68 23.33 1.79
CA ILE A 130 11.47 24.76 1.71
C ILE A 130 12.89 25.34 1.81
N PRO A 131 13.42 26.00 0.77
CA PRO A 131 14.71 26.65 0.86
C PRO A 131 14.64 27.62 2.05
N ALA A 132 15.67 27.63 2.89
CA ALA A 132 15.77 28.65 3.92
C ALA A 132 15.63 30.03 3.25
N PRO A 133 14.91 30.99 3.86
CA PRO A 133 14.85 32.34 3.32
C PRO A 133 16.28 32.84 3.10
N VAL A 134 16.55 33.36 1.91
CA VAL A 134 17.84 33.97 1.60
C VAL A 134 18.01 35.14 2.58
N PRO A 135 19.09 35.21 3.36
CA PRO A 135 19.30 36.35 4.25
C PRO A 135 19.34 37.63 3.42
N GLU A 136 18.50 38.60 3.79
CA GLU A 136 18.58 39.95 3.22
C GLU A 136 19.95 40.52 3.56
N VAL A 137 20.69 40.93 2.52
CA VAL A 137 21.96 41.61 2.68
C VAL A 137 21.63 43.06 3.04
N GLU A 138 21.91 43.45 4.29
CA GLU A 138 21.92 44.86 4.71
C GLU A 138 23.06 45.64 4.05
#